data_AF-A0A443J0Q1-F1
#
_entry.id   AF-A0A443J0Q1-F1
#
_cell.length_a   1.000
_cell.length_b   1.000
_cell.length_c   1.000
_cell.angle_alpha   90.00
_cell.angle_beta   90.00
_cell.angle_gamma   90.00
#
_symmetry.space_group_name_H-M   'P 1'
#
loop_
_entity.id
_entity.type
_entity.pdbx_description
1 polymer ?
#
loop_
_entity_poly.entity_id
_entity_poly.type
_entity_poly.pdbx_seq_one_letter_code
_entity_poly.pdbx_strand_id
1 'polypeptide(L)'
;MFEIYNVAIVPLIIGIVQLLKRYGFPVKYSPLAAIVLGLAFGIFFITPNVKEGIIIGLMLGLSASGLYSGGKNLIPNYESKF
;
A
#
# COMPACT_ATOMS: atom_id res chain seq x y z
N MET A 1 15.69 13.89 -13.04
CA MET A 1 15.74 13.44 -11.63
C MET A 1 14.38 12.98 -11.08
N PHE A 2 13.25 13.22 -11.76
CA PHE A 2 11.90 12.88 -11.28
C PHE A 2 11.40 11.45 -11.63
N GLU A 3 12.01 10.74 -12.57
CA GLU A 3 11.45 9.47 -13.07
C GLU A 3 11.68 8.26 -12.15
N ILE A 4 12.81 8.21 -11.42
CA ILE A 4 13.10 7.09 -10.49
C ILE A 4 12.19 7.14 -9.26
N TYR A 5 11.80 8.34 -8.81
CA TYR A 5 10.93 8.51 -7.64
C TYR A 5 9.51 7.98 -7.88
N ASN A 6 8.94 8.14 -9.08
CA ASN A 6 7.56 7.74 -9.33
C ASN A 6 7.35 6.22 -9.45
N VAL A 7 8.36 5.48 -9.90
CA VAL A 7 8.24 4.02 -10.11
C VAL A 7 8.52 3.23 -8.83
N ALA A 8 9.38 3.73 -7.95
CA ALA A 8 9.87 2.98 -6.80
C ALA A 8 9.04 3.15 -5.50
N ILE A 9 8.12 4.11 -5.41
CA ILE A 9 7.40 4.37 -4.14
C ILE A 9 6.47 3.20 -3.76
N VAL A 10 5.76 2.60 -4.71
CA VAL A 10 4.89 1.45 -4.41
C VAL A 10 5.69 0.26 -3.87
N PRO A 11 6.75 -0.25 -4.54
CA PRO A 11 7.56 -1.34 -3.98
C PRO A 11 8.26 -0.94 -2.67
N LEU A 12 8.60 0.32 -2.46
CA LEU A 12 9.12 0.82 -1.18
C LEU A 12 8.08 0.70 -0.05
N ILE A 13 6.84 1.16 -0.27
CA ILE A 13 5.75 1.01 0.71
C ILE A 13 5.52 -0.48 1.01
N ILE A 14 5.50 -1.34 -0.03
CA ILE A 14 5.37 -2.79 0.14
C ILE A 14 6.49 -3.33 1.02
N GLY A 15 7.75 -2.95 0.76
CA GLY A 15 8.91 -3.38 1.54
C GLY A 15 8.81 -2.97 3.02
N ILE A 16 8.43 -1.73 3.30
CA ILE A 16 8.24 -1.24 4.67
C ILE A 16 7.14 -2.03 5.39
N VAL A 17 5.99 -2.23 4.73
CA VAL A 17 4.88 -3.00 5.31
C VAL A 17 5.28 -4.46 5.56
N GLN A 18 6.06 -5.08 4.66
CA GLN A 18 6.61 -6.41 4.89
C GLN A 18 7.55 -6.46 6.10
N LEU A 19 8.39 -5.45 6.26
CA LEU A 19 9.28 -5.34 7.41
C LEU A 19 8.49 -5.23 8.71
N LEU A 20 7.47 -4.37 8.76
CA LEU A 20 6.58 -4.24 9.92
C LEU A 20 5.94 -5.58 10.31
N LYS A 21 5.38 -6.30 9.33
CA LYS A 21 4.80 -7.64 9.56
C LYS A 21 5.83 -8.60 10.14
N ARG A 22 7.06 -8.57 9.64
CA ARG A 22 8.16 -9.44 10.11
C ARG A 22 8.54 -9.16 11.57
N TYR A 23 8.36 -7.93 12.04
CA TYR A 23 8.57 -7.52 13.43
C TYR A 23 7.31 -7.62 14.32
N GLY A 24 6.29 -8.35 13.89
CA GLY A 24 5.10 -8.63 14.71
C GLY A 24 3.94 -7.66 14.54
N PHE A 25 4.00 -6.74 13.57
CA PHE A 25 2.85 -5.91 13.23
C PHE A 25 1.69 -6.78 12.73
N PRO A 26 0.45 -6.62 13.25
CA PRO A 26 -0.66 -7.50 12.89
C PRO A 26 -1.01 -7.41 11.40
N VAL A 27 -1.05 -8.57 10.73
CA VAL A 27 -1.29 -8.64 9.27
C VAL A 27 -2.61 -7.96 8.87
N LYS A 28 -3.64 -8.05 9.72
CA LYS A 28 -4.94 -7.41 9.52
C LYS A 28 -4.89 -5.89 9.37
N TYR A 29 -3.85 -5.23 9.89
CA TYR A 29 -3.66 -3.78 9.79
C TYR A 29 -2.66 -3.36 8.71
N SER A 30 -2.08 -4.32 7.98
CA SER A 30 -1.11 -4.03 6.90
C SER A 30 -1.65 -3.06 5.83
N PRO A 31 -2.93 -3.17 5.41
CA PRO A 31 -3.50 -2.20 4.47
C PRO A 31 -3.54 -0.77 5.03
N LEU A 32 -3.87 -0.62 6.31
CA LEU A 32 -3.87 0.68 6.99
C LEU A 32 -2.46 1.27 7.02
N ALA A 33 -1.45 0.46 7.36
CA ALA A 33 -0.06 0.90 7.35
C ALA A 33 0.39 1.37 5.95
N ALA A 34 0.00 0.65 4.89
CA ALA A 34 0.28 1.06 3.52
C ALA A 34 -0.36 2.41 3.16
N ILE A 35 -1.61 2.64 3.58
CA ILE A 35 -2.33 3.90 3.35
C ILE A 35 -1.66 5.06 4.09
N VAL A 36 -1.30 4.89 5.36
CA VAL A 36 -0.60 5.92 6.15
C VAL A 36 0.73 6.29 5.51
N LEU A 37 1.50 5.29 5.06
CA LEU A 37 2.76 5.53 4.35
C LEU A 37 2.52 6.24 3.02
N GLY A 38 1.54 5.79 2.23
CA GLY A 38 1.17 6.43 0.97
C GLY A 38 0.80 7.90 1.14
N LEU A 39 -0.05 8.22 2.12
CA LEU A 39 -0.41 9.59 2.46
C LEU A 39 0.80 10.43 2.89
N ALA A 40 1.69 9.87 3.71
CA ALA A 40 2.92 10.55 4.11
C ALA A 40 3.80 10.89 2.89
N PHE A 41 4.01 9.94 1.98
CA PHE A 41 4.75 10.20 0.74
C PHE A 41 4.04 11.25 -0.13
N GLY A 42 2.74 11.11 -0.33
CA GLY A 42 1.95 12.02 -1.15
C GLY A 42 1.96 13.46 -0.65
N ILE A 43 1.77 13.68 0.65
CA ILE A 43 1.67 15.01 1.26
C ILE A 43 3.03 15.68 1.43
N PHE A 44 4.08 14.93 1.82
CA PHE A 44 5.35 15.54 2.20
C PHE A 44 6.42 15.49 1.10
N PHE A 45 6.30 14.60 0.10
CA PHE A 45 7.39 14.34 -0.85
C PHE A 45 7.01 14.50 -2.33
N ILE A 46 5.72 14.41 -2.70
CA ILE A 46 5.33 14.39 -4.13
C ILE A 46 4.91 15.76 -4.65
N THR A 47 4.02 16.46 -3.95
CA THR A 47 3.47 17.74 -4.42
C THR A 47 3.29 18.72 -3.26
N PRO A 48 3.55 20.02 -3.46
CA PRO A 48 3.26 21.04 -2.47
C PRO A 48 1.76 21.27 -2.28
N ASN A 49 0.91 20.84 -3.21
CA ASN A 49 -0.53 20.93 -3.08
C ASN A 49 -1.05 19.76 -2.22
N VAL A 50 -1.47 20.06 -0.99
CA VAL A 50 -1.95 19.05 -0.03
C VAL A 50 -3.11 18.22 -0.59
N LYS A 51 -4.04 18.81 -1.34
CA LYS A 51 -5.20 18.08 -1.89
C LYS A 51 -4.75 17.06 -2.92
N GLU A 52 -3.84 17.45 -3.80
CA GLU A 52 -3.25 16.57 -4.80
C GLU A 52 -2.40 15.47 -4.13
N GLY A 53 -1.61 15.84 -3.11
CA GLY A 53 -0.78 14.91 -2.34
C GLY A 53 -1.60 13.84 -1.63
N ILE A 54 -2.77 14.19 -1.09
CA ILE A 54 -3.71 13.21 -0.53
C ILE A 54 -4.17 12.23 -1.61
N ILE A 55 -4.57 12.72 -2.79
CA ILE A 55 -5.06 11.87 -3.88
C ILE A 55 -3.96 10.91 -4.34
N ILE A 56 -2.78 11.43 -4.66
CA ILE A 56 -1.64 10.62 -5.12
C ILE A 56 -1.21 9.64 -4.02
N GLY A 57 -1.14 10.10 -2.77
CA GLY A 57 -0.76 9.26 -1.63
C GLY A 57 -1.72 8.11 -1.38
N LEU A 58 -3.03 8.34 -1.50
CA LEU A 58 -4.03 7.27 -1.43
C LEU A 58 -3.85 6.28 -2.58
N MET A 59 -3.63 6.75 -3.80
CA MET A 59 -3.38 5.86 -4.95
C MET A 59 -2.18 4.95 -4.67
N LEU A 60 -1.05 5.49 -4.22
CA LEU A 60 0.16 4.74 -3.92
C LEU A 60 -0.03 3.73 -2.78
N GLY A 61 -0.65 4.16 -1.67
CA GLY A 61 -0.89 3.32 -0.51
C GLY A 61 -1.87 2.18 -0.81
N LEU A 62 -2.96 2.46 -1.54
CA LEU A 62 -3.92 1.44 -1.96
C LEU A 62 -3.30 0.46 -2.95
N SER A 63 -2.49 0.91 -3.91
CA SER A 63 -1.74 0.04 -4.81
C SER A 63 -0.79 -0.89 -4.06
N ALA A 64 -0.09 -0.38 -3.04
CA ALA A 64 0.82 -1.17 -2.21
C ALA A 64 0.10 -2.14 -1.25
N SER A 65 -1.13 -1.82 -0.83
CA SER A 65 -1.89 -2.61 0.13
C SER A 65 -2.38 -3.96 -0.42
N GLY A 66 -2.46 -4.09 -1.74
CA GLY A 66 -3.10 -5.23 -2.39
C GLY A 66 -4.61 -5.29 -2.19
N LEU A 67 -5.28 -4.26 -1.63
CA LEU A 67 -6.74 -4.24 -1.45
C LEU A 67 -7.50 -4.39 -2.76
N TYR A 68 -6.98 -3.85 -3.86
CA TYR A 68 -7.59 -3.98 -5.19
C TYR A 68 -7.58 -5.44 -5.71
N SER A 69 -6.54 -6.21 -5.37
CA SER A 69 -6.35 -7.61 -5.82
C SER A 69 -6.72 -8.67 -4.77
N GLY A 70 -6.77 -8.29 -3.49
CA GLY A 70 -6.95 -9.17 -2.33
C GLY A 70 -8.37 -9.69 -2.11
N GLY A 71 -9.39 -9.05 -2.72
CA GLY A 71 -10.79 -9.52 -2.63
C GLY A 71 -11.00 -10.94 -3.16
N LYS A 72 -10.16 -11.39 -4.11
CA LYS A 72 -10.27 -12.74 -4.71
C LYS A 72 -9.86 -13.87 -3.76
N ASN A 73 -9.02 -13.60 -2.76
CA ASN A 73 -8.51 -14.62 -1.82
C ASN A 73 -9.30 -14.68 -0.51
N LEU A 74 -10.35 -13.87 -0.35
CA LEU A 74 -11.23 -13.90 0.82
C LEU A 74 -12.39 -14.88 0.68
N ILE A 75 -12.64 -15.39 -0.53
CA ILE A 75 -13.61 -16.47 -0.77
C ILE A 75 -12.87 -17.79 -0.51
N PRO A 76 -13.25 -18.58 0.51
CA PRO A 76 -12.70 -19.91 0.67
C PRO A 76 -13.08 -20.72 -0.57
N ASN A 77 -12.08 -21.21 -1.32
CA ASN A 77 -12.33 -22.22 -2.33
C ASN A 77 -12.80 -23.48 -1.60
N TYR A 78 -14.11 -23.68 -1.52
CA TYR A 78 -14.70 -24.95 -1.12
C TYR A 78 -14.51 -25.90 -2.30
N GLU A 79 -13.28 -26.36 -2.53
CA GLU A 79 -13.07 -27.48 -3.43
C GLU A 79 -13.84 -28.67 -2.84
N SER A 80 -14.91 -29.04 -3.53
CA SER A 80 -15.71 -30.21 -3.25
C SER A 80 -14.81 -31.43 -3.35
N LYS A 81 -14.36 -31.94 -2.20
CA LYS A 81 -13.83 -33.29 -2.08
C LYS A 81 -14.95 -34.25 -2.46
N PHE A 82 -14.88 -34.78 -3.68
CA PHE A 82 -15.52 -36.03 -4.06
C PHE A 82 -14.74 -37.20 -3.45
#